data_AF-A0A7J4TB57-F1
#
_entry.id   AF-A0A7J4TB57-F1
#
_cell.length_a   1.000
_cell.length_b   1.000
_cell.length_c   1.000
_cell.angle_alpha   90.00
_cell.angle_beta   90.00
_cell.angle_gamma   90.00
#
_symmetry.space_group_name_H-M   'P 1'
#
loop_
_entity.id
_entity.type
_entity.pdbx_description
1 polymer ?
#
loop_
_entity_poly.entity_id
_entity_poly.type
_entity_poly.pdbx_seq_one_letter_code
_entity_poly.pdbx_strand_id
1 'polypeptide(L)'
;MTKEELEEDWLQYANAGFGSTDYSLWDEGVGDQTAEPNVLPEQLETGDEEIPSAPKPGGIKHLVRIGSCETCLGRLSGKMRHGQEMKDSGIELLTEVLEHDMELSAQRDAIEMCPFCEDLFEEVDLLTSLIDESCQPYEYQRLQLGIKMPKDQIEQEEYLRKRFGAGGSPAIKQSIVERISKNLIE
;
A
#
# COMPACT_ATOMS: atom_id res chain seq x y z
N MET A 1 14.41 -56.66 -8.02
CA MET A 1 14.53 -55.19 -7.93
C MET A 1 14.83 -54.84 -6.49
N THR A 2 16.09 -55.05 -6.12
CA THR A 2 16.67 -54.57 -4.88
C THR A 2 16.87 -53.06 -4.99
N LYS A 3 16.93 -52.37 -3.85
CA LYS A 3 17.00 -50.91 -3.73
C LYS A 3 18.26 -50.27 -4.35
N GLU A 4 19.23 -51.09 -4.75
CA GLU A 4 20.54 -50.68 -5.28
C GLU A 4 20.48 -50.26 -6.77
N GLU A 5 19.55 -50.78 -7.58
CA GLU A 5 19.46 -50.46 -9.02
C GLU A 5 18.90 -49.05 -9.31
N LEU A 6 18.24 -48.39 -8.34
CA LEU A 6 17.66 -47.05 -8.50
C LEU A 6 18.60 -45.92 -8.06
N GLU A 7 19.63 -46.20 -7.26
CA GLU A 7 20.60 -45.18 -6.83
C GLU A 7 21.72 -44.97 -7.88
N GLU A 8 22.00 -45.96 -8.72
CA GLU A 8 23.06 -45.88 -9.75
C GLU A 8 22.69 -45.04 -10.98
N ASP A 9 21.41 -44.92 -11.31
CA ASP A 9 20.96 -44.23 -12.53
C ASP A 9 20.99 -42.69 -12.39
N TRP A 10 20.94 -42.17 -11.16
CA TRP A 10 21.04 -40.73 -10.88
C TRP A 10 22.48 -40.21 -10.88
N LEU A 11 23.48 -41.06 -10.62
CA LEU A 11 24.89 -40.69 -10.70
C LEU A 11 25.40 -40.56 -12.14
N GLN A 12 24.72 -41.17 -13.11
CA GLN A 12 25.13 -41.11 -14.52
C GLN A 12 24.80 -39.76 -15.19
N TYR A 13 23.81 -39.02 -14.70
CA TYR A 13 23.47 -37.68 -15.20
C TYR A 13 24.31 -36.56 -14.57
N ALA A 14 25.10 -36.85 -13.53
CA ALA A 14 25.97 -35.88 -12.89
C ALA A 14 27.30 -35.65 -13.64
N ASN A 15 27.57 -36.40 -14.72
CA ASN A 15 28.81 -36.31 -15.49
C ASN A 15 28.59 -35.75 -16.90
N ALA A 16 27.65 -34.81 -17.05
CA ALA A 16 27.60 -33.93 -18.21
C ALA A 16 28.77 -32.94 -18.09
N GLY A 17 29.79 -33.15 -18.92
CA GLY A 17 31.08 -32.45 -18.88
C GLY A 17 30.95 -30.93 -18.99
N PHE A 18 30.95 -30.28 -17.83
CA PHE A 18 31.30 -28.88 -17.70
C PHE A 18 32.49 -28.81 -16.74
N GLY A 19 33.68 -28.49 -17.26
CA GLY A 19 34.86 -28.27 -16.42
C GLY A 19 36.11 -29.09 -16.72
N SER A 20 36.34 -29.52 -17.96
CA SER A 20 37.70 -29.90 -18.41
C SER A 20 38.35 -28.76 -19.18
N THR A 21 38.49 -27.61 -18.53
CA THR A 21 39.50 -26.62 -18.90
C THR A 21 40.36 -26.44 -17.68
N ASP A 22 41.61 -26.87 -17.78
CA ASP A 22 42.66 -26.72 -16.77
C ASP A 22 43.09 -25.25 -16.71
N TYR A 23 42.14 -24.37 -16.36
CA TYR A 23 42.34 -22.93 -16.28
C TYR A 23 42.21 -22.50 -14.83
N SER A 24 43.36 -22.46 -14.16
CA SER A 24 43.50 -21.88 -12.82
C SER A 24 43.21 -20.38 -12.88
N LEU A 25 42.00 -19.97 -12.55
CA LEU A 25 41.56 -18.57 -12.42
C LEU A 25 42.27 -17.75 -11.31
N TRP A 26 43.32 -18.33 -10.70
CA TRP A 26 44.12 -17.72 -9.64
C TRP A 26 45.62 -17.70 -9.96
N ASP A 27 46.03 -18.11 -11.16
CA ASP A 27 47.39 -17.87 -11.65
C ASP A 27 47.45 -16.48 -12.30
N GLU A 28 48.02 -15.52 -11.58
CA GLU A 28 48.35 -14.19 -12.10
C GLU A 28 49.38 -14.31 -13.23
N GLY A 29 48.97 -14.01 -14.46
CA GLY A 29 49.87 -14.05 -15.62
C GLY A 29 49.33 -13.37 -16.87
N VAL A 30 49.59 -12.06 -16.99
CA VAL A 30 49.82 -11.28 -18.23
C VAL A 30 48.79 -11.36 -19.38
N GLY A 31 47.85 -10.41 -19.35
CA GLY A 31 47.61 -9.43 -20.43
C GLY A 31 47.26 -9.90 -21.84
N ASP A 32 45.97 -9.80 -22.18
CA ASP A 32 45.53 -9.22 -23.45
C ASP A 32 44.15 -8.57 -23.27
N GLN A 33 44.08 -7.23 -23.31
CA GLN A 33 42.82 -6.49 -23.22
C GLN A 33 42.24 -6.36 -24.62
N THR A 34 41.47 -7.37 -25.05
CA THR A 34 40.48 -7.16 -26.12
C THR A 34 39.28 -6.48 -25.48
N ALA A 35 39.12 -5.19 -25.76
CA ALA A 35 38.03 -4.36 -25.28
C ALA A 35 36.71 -4.82 -25.91
N GLU A 36 35.99 -5.71 -25.21
CA GLU A 36 34.55 -5.85 -25.41
C GLU A 36 33.89 -4.53 -24.99
N PRO A 37 32.97 -3.95 -25.79
CA PRO A 37 32.22 -2.80 -25.34
C PRO A 37 31.41 -3.26 -24.14
N ASN A 38 31.82 -2.79 -22.96
CA ASN A 38 31.09 -2.91 -21.71
C ASN A 38 29.80 -2.09 -21.86
N VAL A 39 28.83 -2.65 -22.58
CA VAL A 39 27.43 -2.27 -22.40
C VAL A 39 27.12 -2.79 -21.01
N LEU A 40 27.38 -1.95 -20.00
CA LEU A 40 26.65 -2.05 -18.74
C LEU A 40 25.20 -2.32 -19.18
N PRO A 41 24.54 -3.39 -18.71
CA PRO A 41 23.09 -3.32 -18.70
C PRO A 41 22.85 -2.01 -17.96
N GLU A 42 22.20 -1.08 -18.66
CA GLU A 42 21.59 0.08 -18.05
C GLU A 42 20.61 -0.54 -17.06
N GLN A 43 21.13 -0.88 -15.87
CA GLN A 43 20.40 -0.95 -14.65
C GLN A 43 19.75 0.41 -14.69
N LEU A 44 18.50 0.44 -15.16
CA LEU A 44 17.60 1.46 -14.72
C LEU A 44 17.83 1.45 -13.22
N GLU A 45 18.56 2.46 -12.74
CA GLU A 45 18.33 3.01 -11.44
C GLU A 45 16.84 3.36 -11.47
N THR A 46 15.98 2.35 -11.26
CA THR A 46 14.71 2.54 -10.62
C THR A 46 15.11 3.29 -9.38
N GLY A 47 15.01 4.61 -9.49
CA GLY A 47 15.23 5.51 -8.39
C GLY A 47 14.26 5.04 -7.32
N ASP A 48 14.77 4.23 -6.41
CA ASP A 48 14.22 4.01 -5.10
C ASP A 48 14.37 5.34 -4.34
N GLU A 49 13.85 6.43 -4.90
CA GLU A 49 13.44 7.56 -4.10
C GLU A 49 12.30 7.02 -3.24
N GLU A 50 12.68 6.50 -2.07
CA GLU A 50 11.76 6.08 -1.05
C GLU A 50 10.79 7.24 -0.80
N ILE A 51 9.58 7.07 -1.32
CA ILE A 51 8.54 8.08 -1.18
C ILE A 51 8.37 8.33 0.32
N PRO A 52 8.60 9.57 0.79
CA PRO A 52 8.55 9.84 2.22
C PRO A 52 7.12 9.58 2.72
N SER A 53 6.97 8.85 3.82
CA SER A 53 5.66 8.68 4.44
C SER A 53 5.11 10.02 4.96
N ALA A 54 3.78 10.16 5.02
CA ALA A 54 3.14 11.26 5.74
C ALA A 54 3.65 11.29 7.21
N PRO A 55 3.75 12.46 7.87
CA PRO A 55 3.17 13.77 7.54
C PRO A 55 4.03 14.68 6.65
N LYS A 56 5.14 14.17 6.08
CA LYS A 56 6.00 14.97 5.21
C LYS A 56 5.21 15.44 3.96
N PRO A 57 5.46 16.66 3.44
CA PRO A 57 4.70 17.21 2.31
C PRO A 57 4.80 16.33 1.05
N GLY A 58 5.95 15.71 0.78
CA GLY A 58 6.11 14.76 -0.32
C GLY A 58 5.23 13.51 -0.19
N GLY A 59 5.01 13.04 1.04
CA GLY A 59 4.12 11.90 1.32
C GLY A 59 2.66 12.24 1.14
N ILE A 60 2.24 13.43 1.57
CA ILE A 60 0.88 13.92 1.36
C ILE A 60 0.62 14.13 -0.14
N LYS A 61 1.57 14.72 -0.88
CA LYS A 61 1.49 14.82 -2.34
C LYS A 61 1.34 13.45 -2.99
N HIS A 62 2.07 12.44 -2.50
CA HIS A 62 1.92 11.08 -3.00
C HIS A 62 0.54 10.49 -2.70
N LEU A 63 0.01 10.65 -1.48
CA LEU A 63 -1.34 10.19 -1.12
C LEU A 63 -2.41 10.78 -2.03
N VAL A 64 -2.31 12.07 -2.39
CA VAL A 64 -3.21 12.70 -3.36
C VAL A 64 -3.01 12.10 -4.75
N ARG A 65 -1.77 11.85 -5.17
CA ARG A 65 -1.44 11.27 -6.48
C ARG A 65 -1.97 9.83 -6.67
N ILE A 66 -2.01 9.01 -5.62
CA ILE A 66 -2.60 7.66 -5.69
C ILE A 66 -4.14 7.72 -5.66
N GLY A 67 -4.75 8.90 -5.49
CA GLY A 67 -6.21 9.04 -5.51
C GLY A 67 -6.89 8.70 -4.19
N SER A 68 -6.27 9.03 -3.05
CA SER A 68 -6.96 8.91 -1.75
C SER A 68 -8.17 9.87 -1.67
N CYS A 69 -9.31 9.38 -1.17
CA CYS A 69 -10.47 10.21 -0.87
C CYS A 69 -10.17 11.18 0.28
N GLU A 70 -10.98 12.23 0.44
CA GLU A 70 -10.76 13.29 1.43
C GLU A 70 -10.71 12.73 2.86
N THR A 71 -11.62 11.81 3.18
CA THR A 71 -11.66 11.18 4.51
C THR A 71 -10.41 10.34 4.78
N CYS A 72 -9.94 9.56 3.80
CA CYS A 72 -8.70 8.80 3.91
C CYS A 72 -7.47 9.72 3.97
N LEU A 73 -7.49 10.85 3.26
CA LEU A 73 -6.41 11.83 3.31
C LEU A 73 -6.29 12.42 4.71
N GLY A 74 -7.39 12.87 5.33
CA GLY A 74 -7.36 13.36 6.72
C GLY A 74 -6.93 12.28 7.71
N ARG A 75 -7.40 11.04 7.52
CA ARG A 75 -7.04 9.87 8.34
C ARG A 75 -5.55 9.52 8.28
N LEU A 76 -4.95 9.55 7.09
CA LEU A 76 -3.59 9.07 6.84
C LEU A 76 -2.54 10.17 6.96
N SER A 77 -2.91 11.44 6.80
CA SER A 77 -1.93 12.53 6.71
C SER A 77 -1.24 12.86 8.03
N GLY A 78 -1.84 12.53 9.18
CA GLY A 78 -1.27 12.82 10.51
C GLY A 78 -1.18 14.32 10.85
N LYS A 79 -1.80 15.19 10.05
CA LYS A 79 -1.88 16.64 10.24
C LYS A 79 -3.24 17.12 10.78
N MET A 80 -4.14 16.19 11.11
CA MET A 80 -5.47 16.50 11.60
C MET A 80 -5.39 17.27 12.92
N ARG A 81 -6.10 18.41 13.02
CA ARG A 81 -6.19 19.17 14.26
C ARG A 81 -7.13 18.47 15.25
N HIS A 82 -6.91 18.71 16.54
CA HIS A 82 -7.78 18.15 17.57
C HIS A 82 -9.22 18.67 17.42
N GLY A 83 -10.19 17.76 17.36
CA GLY A 83 -11.61 18.10 17.21
C GLY A 83 -12.07 18.39 15.78
N GLN A 84 -11.18 18.34 14.79
CA GLN A 84 -11.53 18.49 13.38
C GLN A 84 -12.06 17.17 12.81
N GLU A 85 -13.01 17.23 11.87
CA GLU A 85 -13.45 16.05 11.12
C GLU A 85 -12.35 15.55 10.18
N MET A 86 -12.30 14.24 9.96
CA MET A 86 -11.34 13.63 9.02
C MET A 86 -11.55 14.16 7.59
N LYS A 87 -12.80 14.31 7.17
CA LYS A 87 -13.16 14.81 5.83
C LYS A 87 -12.69 16.26 5.64
N ASP A 88 -12.96 17.14 6.59
CA ASP A 88 -12.57 18.55 6.54
C ASP A 88 -11.04 18.70 6.49
N SER A 89 -10.33 17.95 7.32
CA SER A 89 -8.86 17.95 7.29
C SER A 89 -8.32 17.48 5.95
N GLY A 90 -8.98 16.50 5.32
CA GLY A 90 -8.63 16.07 3.97
C GLY A 90 -8.85 17.13 2.90
N ILE A 91 -9.98 17.84 2.94
CA ILE A 91 -10.30 18.92 2.00
C ILE A 91 -9.26 20.06 2.10
N GLU A 92 -8.89 20.45 3.33
CA GLU A 92 -7.84 21.46 3.55
C GLU A 92 -6.52 21.05 2.91
N LEU A 93 -6.05 19.82 3.19
CA LEU A 93 -4.79 19.31 2.65
C LEU A 93 -4.82 19.14 1.13
N LEU A 94 -5.96 18.72 0.58
CA LEU A 94 -6.14 18.59 -0.86
C LEU A 94 -6.05 19.97 -1.52
N THR A 95 -6.70 20.98 -0.94
CA THR A 95 -6.66 22.35 -1.46
C THR A 95 -5.23 22.89 -1.45
N GLU A 96 -4.50 22.71 -0.34
CA GLU A 96 -3.08 23.09 -0.24
C GLU A 96 -2.22 22.41 -1.32
N VAL A 97 -2.42 21.12 -1.58
CA VAL A 97 -1.63 20.38 -2.58
C VAL A 97 -1.98 20.82 -4.00
N LEU A 98 -3.26 21.04 -4.30
CA LEU A 98 -3.73 21.46 -5.62
C LEU A 98 -3.32 22.90 -5.97
N GLU A 99 -3.25 23.79 -4.98
CA GLU A 99 -2.69 25.14 -5.14
C GLU A 99 -1.22 25.10 -5.56
N HIS A 100 -0.47 24.11 -5.09
CA HIS A 100 0.94 23.93 -5.42
C HIS A 100 1.19 23.16 -6.72
N ASP A 101 0.27 22.30 -7.15
CA ASP A 101 0.44 21.46 -8.34
C ASP A 101 -0.90 21.21 -9.06
N MET A 102 -1.20 22.05 -10.05
CA MET A 102 -2.46 21.98 -10.80
C MET A 102 -2.56 20.73 -11.69
N GLU A 103 -1.44 20.17 -12.16
CA GLU A 103 -1.44 18.98 -13.02
C GLU A 103 -1.92 17.73 -12.28
N LEU A 104 -1.83 17.73 -10.95
CA LEU A 104 -2.27 16.64 -10.08
C LEU A 104 -3.79 16.46 -10.05
N SER A 105 -4.56 17.51 -10.34
CA SER A 105 -6.03 17.44 -10.41
C SER A 105 -6.50 16.45 -11.48
N ALA A 106 -5.96 16.55 -12.70
CA ALA A 106 -6.34 15.69 -13.82
C ALA A 106 -5.95 14.22 -13.60
N GLN A 107 -4.85 13.97 -12.88
CA GLN A 107 -4.43 12.60 -12.54
C GLN A 107 -5.34 11.97 -11.49
N ARG A 108 -5.83 12.77 -10.54
CA ARG A 108 -6.78 12.32 -9.52
C ARG A 108 -8.13 11.97 -10.12
N ASP A 109 -8.65 12.80 -11.03
CA ASP A 109 -9.95 12.58 -11.68
C ASP A 109 -9.97 11.33 -12.57
N ALA A 110 -8.81 10.83 -12.97
CA ALA A 110 -8.68 9.57 -13.71
C ALA A 110 -8.83 8.31 -12.82
N ILE A 111 -8.80 8.45 -11.50
CA ILE A 111 -8.84 7.35 -10.55
C ILE A 111 -10.30 7.15 -10.10
N GLU A 112 -10.86 6.00 -10.45
CA GLU A 112 -12.30 5.72 -10.24
C GLU A 112 -12.67 5.39 -8.80
N MET A 113 -11.71 4.89 -7.99
CA MET A 113 -11.98 4.46 -6.62
C MET A 113 -10.80 4.73 -5.69
N CYS A 114 -11.10 5.04 -4.42
CA CYS A 114 -10.06 5.22 -3.41
C CYS A 114 -9.33 3.89 -3.11
N PRO A 115 -7.99 3.82 -3.23
CA PRO A 115 -7.22 2.58 -3.03
C PRO A 115 -7.16 2.12 -1.56
N PHE A 116 -7.60 2.97 -0.62
CA PHE A 116 -7.57 2.66 0.81
C PHE A 116 -8.91 2.15 1.33
N CYS A 117 -10.02 2.73 0.86
CA CYS A 117 -11.34 2.43 1.39
C CYS A 117 -12.34 1.91 0.37
N GLU A 118 -12.00 1.88 -0.92
CA GLU A 118 -12.94 1.48 -1.98
C GLU A 118 -14.27 2.24 -1.84
N ASP A 119 -14.16 3.54 -1.56
CA ASP A 119 -15.27 4.50 -1.36
C ASP A 119 -16.29 4.15 -0.26
N LEU A 120 -15.97 3.19 0.61
CA LEU A 120 -16.79 2.79 1.75
C LEU A 120 -17.11 3.94 2.71
N PHE A 121 -16.28 5.01 2.75
CA PHE A 121 -16.57 6.20 3.55
C PHE A 121 -17.72 7.05 3.02
N GLU A 122 -18.01 7.00 1.71
CA GLU A 122 -19.16 7.70 1.11
C GLU A 122 -20.47 7.01 1.46
N GLU A 123 -20.44 5.68 1.64
CA GLU A 123 -21.61 4.87 1.99
C GLU A 123 -21.95 4.89 3.49
N VAL A 124 -21.13 5.52 4.34
CA VAL A 124 -21.31 5.50 5.80
C VAL A 124 -22.66 6.08 6.24
N ASP A 125 -23.13 7.12 5.57
CA ASP A 125 -24.41 7.75 5.90
C ASP A 125 -25.59 6.79 5.60
N LEU A 126 -25.51 6.06 4.49
CA LEU A 126 -26.50 5.04 4.12
C LEU A 126 -26.45 3.81 5.06
N LEU A 127 -25.24 3.38 5.45
CA LEU A 127 -25.09 2.33 6.45
C LEU A 127 -25.70 2.73 7.79
N THR A 128 -25.54 4.00 8.18
CA THR A 128 -26.10 4.55 9.42
C THR A 128 -27.63 4.51 9.39
N SER A 129 -28.26 4.94 8.30
CA SER A 129 -29.73 4.91 8.20
C SER A 129 -30.29 3.50 8.25
N LEU A 130 -29.62 2.53 7.61
CA LEU A 130 -30.03 1.13 7.65
C LEU A 130 -29.92 0.52 9.06
N ILE A 131 -28.89 0.90 9.82
CA ILE A 131 -28.73 0.48 11.21
C ILE A 131 -29.84 1.08 12.06
N ASP A 132 -30.14 2.37 11.89
CA ASP A 132 -31.20 3.04 12.65
C ASP A 132 -32.58 2.39 12.41
N GLU A 133 -32.95 2.17 11.15
CA GLU A 133 -34.18 1.46 10.78
C GLU A 133 -34.27 0.06 11.40
N SER A 134 -33.15 -0.67 11.41
CA SER A 134 -33.07 -2.01 12.00
C SER A 134 -33.15 -2.00 13.53
N CYS A 135 -32.77 -0.89 14.15
CA CYS A 135 -32.73 -0.70 15.60
C CYS A 135 -34.04 -0.13 16.17
N GLN A 136 -34.89 0.51 15.36
CA GLN A 136 -36.21 1.05 15.76
C GLN A 136 -37.11 0.10 16.59
N PRO A 137 -37.19 -1.22 16.33
CA PRO A 137 -38.05 -2.11 17.13
C PRO A 137 -37.48 -2.46 18.52
N TYR A 138 -36.27 -2.03 18.87
CA TYR A 138 -35.60 -2.38 20.11
C TYR A 138 -35.32 -1.14 20.97
N GLU A 139 -35.61 -1.21 22.26
CA GLU A 139 -35.11 -0.23 23.24
C GLU A 139 -33.75 -0.69 23.77
N TYR A 140 -32.73 0.16 23.66
CA TYR A 140 -31.39 -0.14 24.12
C TYR A 140 -30.76 1.06 24.82
N GLN A 141 -29.95 0.81 25.86
CA GLN A 141 -29.19 1.84 26.56
C GLN A 141 -27.76 1.99 26.01
N ARG A 142 -27.20 0.90 25.47
CA ARG A 142 -25.86 0.84 24.89
C ARG A 142 -25.88 -0.05 23.66
N LEU A 143 -25.35 0.45 22.55
CA LEU A 143 -25.19 -0.29 21.30
C LEU A 143 -23.69 -0.49 21.03
N GLN A 144 -23.25 -1.73 20.85
CA GLN A 144 -21.89 -2.03 20.43
C GLN A 144 -21.90 -2.42 18.95
N LEU A 145 -21.14 -1.67 18.15
CA LEU A 145 -21.03 -1.89 16.72
C LEU A 145 -19.74 -2.66 16.40
N GLY A 146 -19.87 -3.65 15.52
CA GLY A 146 -18.74 -4.43 15.00
C GLY A 146 -18.93 -4.66 13.51
N ILE A 147 -17.85 -4.44 12.75
CA ILE A 147 -17.85 -4.62 11.30
C ILE A 147 -17.02 -5.85 10.93
N LYS A 148 -17.52 -6.62 9.95
CA LYS A 148 -16.77 -7.68 9.30
C LYS A 148 -16.40 -7.21 7.89
N MET A 149 -15.11 -6.99 7.65
CA MET A 149 -14.56 -6.63 6.34
C MET A 149 -13.84 -7.84 5.73
N PRO A 150 -13.74 -7.92 4.40
CA PRO A 150 -12.87 -8.87 3.71
C PRO A 150 -11.43 -8.77 4.22
N LYS A 151 -10.76 -9.92 4.36
CA LYS A 151 -9.39 -9.98 4.88
C LYS A 151 -8.41 -9.30 3.92
N ASP A 152 -8.58 -9.52 2.62
CA ASP A 152 -7.70 -8.97 1.58
C ASP A 152 -7.70 -7.44 1.59
N GLN A 153 -8.88 -6.83 1.74
CA GLN A 153 -9.01 -5.37 1.84
C GLN A 153 -8.30 -4.81 3.07
N ILE A 154 -8.40 -5.48 4.23
CA ILE A 154 -7.70 -5.07 5.46
C ILE A 154 -6.19 -5.17 5.27
N GLU A 155 -5.69 -6.24 4.67
CA GLU A 155 -4.26 -6.45 4.46
C GLU A 155 -3.66 -5.45 3.46
N GLN A 156 -4.38 -5.16 2.38
CA GLN A 156 -4.00 -4.16 1.39
C GLN A 156 -3.98 -2.75 1.99
N GLU A 157 -5.03 -2.37 2.72
CA GLU A 157 -5.08 -1.09 3.42
C GLU A 157 -3.95 -0.96 4.43
N GLU A 158 -3.70 -2.01 5.23
CA GLU A 158 -2.62 -2.01 6.21
C GLU A 158 -1.24 -1.88 5.57
N TYR A 159 -1.02 -2.56 4.43
CA TYR A 159 0.21 -2.45 3.67
C TYR A 159 0.44 -1.01 3.17
N LEU A 160 -0.55 -0.40 2.52
CA LEU A 160 -0.46 0.97 2.02
C LEU A 160 -0.32 1.99 3.16
N ARG A 161 -1.06 1.80 4.25
CA ARG A 161 -1.02 2.67 5.43
C ARG A 161 0.35 2.64 6.10
N LYS A 162 0.97 1.47 6.25
CA LYS A 162 2.33 1.36 6.82
C LYS A 162 3.40 1.98 5.93
N ARG A 163 3.21 1.94 4.61
CA ARG A 163 4.18 2.47 3.64
C ARG A 163 4.09 3.99 3.50
N PHE A 164 2.88 4.54 3.34
CA PHE A 164 2.68 5.94 2.97
C PHE A 164 1.98 6.78 4.04
N GLY A 165 1.22 6.16 4.94
CA GLY A 165 0.48 6.86 5.98
C GLY A 165 1.36 7.34 7.14
N ALA A 166 0.83 8.26 7.93
CA ALA A 166 1.47 8.72 9.15
C ALA A 166 1.52 7.62 10.20
N GLY A 167 2.61 7.61 10.98
CA GLY A 167 2.76 6.72 12.11
C GLY A 167 1.62 6.90 13.12
N GLY A 168 0.94 5.81 13.45
CA GLY A 168 -0.22 5.83 14.37
C GLY A 168 -1.56 6.19 13.72
N SER A 169 -1.64 6.31 12.39
CA SER A 169 -2.92 6.44 11.68
C SER A 169 -3.85 5.27 12.01
N PRO A 170 -5.15 5.52 12.28
CA PRO A 170 -6.08 4.46 12.67
C PRO A 170 -6.37 3.53 11.50
N ALA A 171 -6.63 2.25 11.78
CA ALA A 171 -7.02 1.29 10.76
C ALA A 171 -8.38 1.67 10.15
N ILE A 172 -8.62 1.27 8.89
CA ILE A 172 -9.89 1.56 8.21
C ILE A 172 -11.10 1.07 9.01
N LYS A 173 -11.03 -0.16 9.52
CA LYS A 173 -12.10 -0.78 10.32
C LYS A 173 -12.47 0.05 11.55
N GLN A 174 -11.49 0.55 12.29
CA GLN A 174 -11.72 1.38 13.47
C GLN A 174 -12.37 2.70 13.08
N SER A 175 -11.84 3.32 12.03
CA SER A 175 -12.29 4.64 11.56
C SER A 175 -13.74 4.61 11.07
N ILE A 176 -14.17 3.55 10.40
CA ILE A 176 -15.56 3.39 9.94
C ILE A 176 -16.50 3.18 11.12
N VAL A 177 -16.14 2.30 12.08
CA VAL A 177 -16.95 2.08 13.29
C VAL A 177 -17.12 3.39 14.06
N GLU A 178 -16.04 4.16 14.22
CA GLU A 178 -16.08 5.46 14.87
C GLU A 178 -17.00 6.44 14.12
N ARG A 179 -16.92 6.50 12.78
CA ARG A 179 -17.77 7.40 11.98
C ARG A 179 -19.25 7.02 12.09
N ILE A 180 -19.61 5.75 11.91
CA ILE A 180 -20.99 5.27 12.08
C ILE A 180 -21.49 5.57 13.50
N SER A 181 -20.65 5.32 14.51
CA SER A 181 -21.04 5.57 15.90
C SER A 181 -21.32 7.05 16.20
N LYS A 182 -20.61 7.97 15.54
CA LYS A 182 -20.87 9.42 15.65
C LYS A 182 -22.19 9.79 14.99
N ASN A 183 -22.42 9.32 13.77
CA ASN A 183 -23.64 9.63 13.02
C ASN A 183 -24.92 9.06 13.67
N LEU A 184 -24.83 7.98 14.47
CA LEU A 184 -25.97 7.44 15.22
C LEU A 184 -26.29 8.22 16.50
N ILE A 185 -25.37 9.04 17.00
CA ILE A 185 -25.57 9.87 18.19
C ILE A 185 -26.12 11.24 17.81
N GLU A 186 -25.84 11.72 16.60
CA GLU A 186 -26.37 12.95 16.01
C GLU A 186 -27.83 12.79 15.56
#